data_AF-A0A7S2QHT1-F1
#
_entry.id   AF-A0A7S2QHT1-F1
#
_cell.length_a   1.000
_cell.length_b   1.000
_cell.length_c   1.000
_cell.angle_alpha   90.00
_cell.angle_beta   90.00
_cell.angle_gamma   90.00
#
_symmetry.space_group_name_H-M   'P 1'
#
loop_
_entity.id
_entity.type
_entity.pdbx_description
1 polymer ?
#
loop_
_entity_poly.entity_id
_entity_poly.type
_entity_poly.pdbx_seq_one_letter_code
_entity_poly.pdbx_strand_id
1 'polypeptide(L)'
;RSGVLLAWPIAVYEWEIVHHTDLASRIDRGGDPAHELARHMHVELLLVDLFHRSTSQLLTVATCHLPTHLWTDPVKRRAQAIIMHLVVDTLQGYADGLPAILMGDFGFIPSSAPYALAA
;
A
#
# COMPACT_ATOMS: atom_id res chain seq x y z
N ARG A 1 8.00 20.92 -9.76
CA ARG A 1 7.48 20.41 -8.47
C ARG A 1 6.00 20.15 -8.68
N SER A 2 5.63 18.90 -8.92
CA SER A 2 4.26 18.55 -9.31
C SER A 2 3.68 17.69 -8.20
N GLY A 3 3.02 18.34 -7.24
CA GLY A 3 2.19 17.66 -6.24
C GLY A 3 0.84 17.40 -6.88
N VAL A 4 0.47 16.13 -7.03
CA VAL A 4 -0.91 15.76 -7.36
C VAL A 4 -1.74 15.98 -6.10
N LEU A 5 -2.51 17.06 -6.07
CA LEU A 5 -3.60 17.28 -5.12
C LEU A 5 -4.88 16.72 -5.75
N LEU A 6 -5.35 15.59 -5.25
CA LEU A 6 -6.71 15.12 -5.54
C LEU A 6 -7.69 16.04 -4.80
N ALA A 7 -8.22 17.02 -5.52
CA ALA A 7 -9.34 17.83 -5.06
C ALA A 7 -10.61 16.95 -4.99
N TRP A 8 -10.87 16.37 -3.81
CA TRP A 8 -12.22 15.95 -3.39
C TRP A 8 -12.92 17.21 -2.81
N PRO A 9 -14.23 17.43 -3.03
CA PRO A 9 -14.80 18.77 -2.95
C PRO A 9 -14.74 19.31 -1.52
N ILE A 10 -14.07 20.46 -1.37
CA ILE A 10 -13.90 21.25 -0.14
C ILE A 10 -13.16 20.45 0.95
N ALA A 11 -11.86 20.71 1.14
CA ALA A 11 -11.04 20.02 2.12
C ALA A 11 -11.58 20.20 3.56
N VAL A 12 -12.45 19.28 3.98
CA VAL A 12 -12.93 19.11 5.37
C VAL A 12 -11.88 18.39 6.22
N TYR A 13 -10.76 17.99 5.63
CA TYR A 13 -9.71 17.21 6.28
C TYR A 13 -8.46 18.05 6.51
N GLU A 14 -7.85 17.91 7.68
CA GLU A 14 -6.47 18.32 7.93
C GLU A 14 -5.57 17.09 7.80
N TRP A 15 -4.39 17.26 7.18
CA TRP A 15 -3.32 16.27 7.26
C TRP A 15 -2.53 16.49 8.53
N GLU A 16 -2.07 15.43 9.16
CA GLU A 16 -1.27 15.55 10.40
C GLU A 16 0.15 15.03 10.19
N ILE A 17 0.31 13.86 9.57
CA ILE A 17 1.60 13.17 9.50
C ILE A 17 1.74 12.46 8.15
N VAL A 18 2.91 12.57 7.51
CA VAL A 18 3.28 11.81 6.31
C VAL A 18 4.32 10.77 6.70
N HIS A 19 4.00 9.50 6.53
CA HIS A 19 4.94 8.39 6.71
C HIS A 19 5.40 7.85 5.37
N HIS A 20 6.69 7.56 5.27
CA HIS A 20 7.31 6.88 4.13
C HIS A 20 7.93 5.59 4.63
N THR A 21 7.56 4.47 4.02
CA THR A 21 8.12 3.16 4.36
C THR A 21 8.57 2.43 3.10
N ASP A 22 9.85 2.05 3.08
CA ASP A 22 10.38 1.09 2.11
C ASP A 22 10.07 -0.34 2.57
N LEU A 23 9.17 -1.01 1.85
CA LEU A 23 8.71 -2.36 2.18
C LEU A 23 9.79 -3.42 1.94
N ALA A 24 10.78 -3.16 1.08
CA ALA A 24 11.84 -4.13 0.80
C ALA A 24 12.66 -4.48 2.06
N SER A 25 12.82 -3.49 2.95
CA SER A 25 13.53 -3.65 4.22
C SER A 25 12.83 -4.59 5.22
N ARG A 26 11.52 -4.82 5.04
CA ARG A 26 10.68 -5.64 5.93
C ARG A 26 10.53 -7.09 5.48
N ILE A 27 11.06 -7.45 4.30
CA ILE A 27 10.98 -8.82 3.78
C ILE A 27 12.13 -9.64 4.38
N ASP A 28 11.79 -10.64 5.19
CA ASP A 28 12.74 -11.62 5.70
C ASP A 28 13.50 -12.31 4.56
N ARG A 29 14.72 -12.77 4.85
CA ARG A 29 15.48 -13.59 3.90
C ARG A 29 14.80 -14.96 3.77
N GLY A 30 13.87 -15.08 2.83
CA GLY A 30 13.25 -16.34 2.44
C GLY A 30 14.14 -17.09 1.44
N GLY A 31 14.18 -18.42 1.54
CA GLY A 31 15.01 -19.26 0.65
C GLY A 31 14.42 -19.50 -0.75
N ASP A 32 13.23 -18.96 -1.06
CA ASP A 32 12.56 -19.19 -2.34
C ASP A 32 12.68 -18.00 -3.31
N PRO A 33 12.57 -18.24 -4.64
CA PRO A 33 12.74 -17.20 -5.65
C PRO A 33 11.73 -16.04 -5.58
N ALA A 34 10.56 -16.25 -4.97
CA ALA A 34 9.53 -15.21 -4.87
C ALA A 34 9.86 -14.20 -3.76
N HIS A 35 10.41 -14.66 -2.63
CA HIS A 35 10.89 -13.80 -1.56
C HIS A 35 12.08 -12.95 -2.02
N GLU A 36 13.04 -13.58 -2.71
CA GLU A 36 14.17 -12.86 -3.28
C GLU A 36 13.70 -11.82 -4.29
N LEU A 37 12.78 -12.17 -5.20
CA LEU A 37 12.22 -11.19 -6.13
C LEU A 37 11.50 -10.04 -5.41
N ALA A 38 10.69 -10.35 -4.40
CA ALA A 38 9.96 -9.34 -3.64
C ALA A 38 10.89 -8.31 -2.96
N ARG A 39 12.05 -8.75 -2.44
CA ARG A 39 13.08 -7.85 -1.87
C ARG A 39 13.65 -6.84 -2.86
N HIS A 40 13.68 -7.20 -4.15
CA HIS A 40 14.18 -6.33 -5.21
C HIS A 40 13.09 -5.47 -5.84
N MET A 41 11.82 -5.70 -5.48
CA MET A 41 10.70 -4.88 -5.90
C MET A 41 10.64 -3.67 -4.97
N HIS A 42 11.31 -2.59 -5.35
CA HIS A 42 11.26 -1.32 -4.63
C HIS A 42 9.84 -0.76 -4.64
N VAL A 43 9.14 -0.92 -3.52
CA VAL A 43 7.79 -0.40 -3.33
C VAL A 43 7.78 0.52 -2.12
N GLU A 44 7.46 1.77 -2.40
CA GLU A 44 7.26 2.79 -1.38
C GLU A 44 5.78 2.85 -0.99
N LEU A 45 5.52 2.82 0.31
CA LEU A 45 4.20 3.10 0.87
C LEU A 45 4.20 4.50 1.46
N LEU A 46 3.31 5.35 0.94
CA LEU A 46 3.03 6.67 1.48
C LEU A 46 1.78 6.58 2.34
N LEU A 47 1.85 7.02 3.59
CA LEU A 47 0.71 7.02 4.50
C LEU A 47 0.45 8.43 5.03
N VAL A 48 -0.81 8.76 5.23
CA VAL A 48 -1.26 10.01 5.83
C VAL A 48 -2.48 9.78 6.71
N ASP A 49 -2.45 10.35 7.91
CA ASP A 49 -3.65 10.44 8.74
C ASP A 49 -4.43 11.71 8.38
N LEU A 50 -5.73 11.52 8.11
CA LEU A 50 -6.67 12.57 7.74
C LEU A 50 -7.68 12.77 8.86
N PHE A 51 -7.72 13.97 9.42
CA PHE A 51 -8.66 14.35 10.47
C PHE A 51 -9.86 15.09 9.88
N HIS A 52 -11.05 14.51 9.97
CA HIS A 52 -12.28 15.12 9.49
C HIS A 52 -12.78 16.19 10.47
N ARG A 53 -12.74 17.47 10.07
CA ARG A 53 -13.03 18.61 10.95
C ARG A 53 -14.43 18.59 11.56
N SER A 54 -15.45 18.15 10.81
CA SER A 54 -16.85 18.24 11.28
C SER A 54 -17.28 17.08 12.18
N THR A 55 -16.69 15.90 12.02
CA THR A 55 -17.00 14.73 12.86
C THR A 55 -15.90 14.42 13.87
N SER A 56 -14.76 15.12 13.79
CA SER A 56 -13.55 14.87 14.58
C SER A 56 -13.07 13.42 14.49
N GLN A 57 -13.28 12.78 13.34
CA GLN A 57 -12.86 11.41 13.09
C GLN A 57 -11.52 11.38 12.38
N LEU A 58 -10.67 10.43 12.76
CA LEU A 58 -9.39 10.16 12.12
C LEU A 58 -9.52 8.95 11.19
N LEU A 59 -8.86 9.00 10.04
CA LEU A 59 -8.72 7.86 9.14
C LEU A 59 -7.32 7.86 8.53
N THR A 60 -6.75 6.68 8.31
CA THR A 60 -5.44 6.53 7.69
C THR A 60 -5.61 6.23 6.20
N VAL A 61 -4.98 7.03 5.35
CA VAL A 61 -4.92 6.77 3.90
C VAL A 61 -3.52 6.35 3.53
N ALA A 62 -3.39 5.28 2.76
CA ALA A 62 -2.13 4.91 2.14
C ALA A 62 -2.24 4.83 0.63
N THR A 63 -1.12 5.11 -0.04
CA THR A 63 -0.97 4.90 -1.47
C THR A 63 0.36 4.26 -1.83
N CYS A 64 0.34 3.38 -2.83
CA CYS A 64 1.53 2.79 -3.41
C CYS A 64 1.36 2.56 -4.92
N HIS A 65 2.47 2.23 -5.58
CA HIS A 65 2.48 1.77 -6.98
C HIS A 65 3.20 0.43 -7.01
N LEU A 66 2.48 -0.64 -7.34
CA LEU A 66 3.06 -1.97 -7.48
C LEU A 66 3.51 -2.21 -8.93
N PRO A 67 4.61 -2.95 -9.15
CA PRO A 67 5.06 -3.27 -10.50
C PRO A 67 4.00 -4.01 -11.31
N THR A 68 3.79 -3.56 -12.55
CA THR A 68 2.74 -4.06 -13.45
C THR A 68 3.18 -5.32 -14.22
N HIS A 69 2.20 -6.05 -14.78
CA HIS A 69 2.40 -7.21 -15.67
C HIS A 69 3.14 -8.43 -15.08
N LEU A 70 3.22 -8.51 -13.75
CA LEU A 70 3.86 -9.63 -13.06
C LEU A 70 2.92 -10.79 -12.77
N TRP A 71 1.62 -10.65 -13.02
CA TRP A 71 0.60 -11.65 -12.71
C TRP A 71 0.62 -12.89 -13.63
N THR A 72 1.32 -12.84 -14.76
CA THR A 72 1.39 -13.95 -15.74
C THR A 72 2.31 -15.08 -15.30
N ASP A 73 3.37 -14.77 -14.57
CA ASP A 73 4.36 -15.74 -14.08
C ASP A 73 4.04 -16.15 -12.62
N PRO A 74 4.08 -17.45 -12.27
CA PRO A 74 3.76 -17.91 -10.92
C PRO A 74 4.67 -17.34 -9.82
N VAL A 75 5.98 -17.21 -10.06
CA VAL A 75 6.94 -16.67 -9.10
C VAL A 75 6.71 -15.19 -8.90
N LYS A 76 6.52 -14.45 -10.01
CA LYS A 76 6.26 -13.00 -9.96
C LYS A 76 4.91 -12.67 -9.31
N ARG A 77 3.88 -13.50 -9.54
CA ARG A 77 2.58 -13.39 -8.84
C ARG A 77 2.71 -13.62 -7.34
N ARG A 78 3.52 -14.59 -6.91
CA ARG A 78 3.81 -14.82 -5.49
C ARG A 78 4.60 -13.65 -4.89
N ALA A 79 5.59 -13.12 -5.59
CA ALA A 79 6.33 -11.94 -5.14
C ALA A 79 5.42 -10.72 -4.94
N GLN A 80 4.51 -10.46 -5.90
CA GLN A 80 3.47 -9.43 -5.75
C GLN A 80 2.56 -9.69 -4.53
N ALA A 81 2.18 -10.94 -4.28
CA ALA A 81 1.34 -11.28 -3.12
C ALA A 81 2.06 -11.04 -1.78
N ILE A 82 3.36 -11.35 -1.70
CA ILE A 82 4.20 -11.06 -0.53
C ILE A 82 4.23 -9.54 -0.25
N ILE A 83 4.44 -8.73 -1.29
CA ILE A 83 4.47 -7.27 -1.14
C ILE A 83 3.11 -6.73 -0.77
N MET A 84 2.03 -7.22 -1.41
CA MET A 84 0.67 -6.78 -1.09
C MET A 84 0.32 -7.10 0.36
N HIS A 85 0.72 -8.27 0.85
CA HIS A 85 0.56 -8.61 2.26
C HIS A 85 1.29 -7.62 3.17
N LEU A 86 2.53 -7.25 2.85
CA LEU A 86 3.28 -6.24 3.60
C LEU A 86 2.66 -4.85 3.52
N VAL A 87 2.09 -4.45 2.38
CA VAL A 87 1.34 -3.19 2.25
C VAL A 87 0.18 -3.16 3.23
N VAL A 88 -0.63 -4.22 3.26
CA VAL A 88 -1.80 -4.32 4.14
C VAL A 88 -1.39 -4.37 5.61
N ASP A 89 -0.40 -5.19 5.96
CA ASP A 89 0.13 -5.28 7.33
C ASP A 89 0.69 -3.93 7.81
N THR A 90 1.45 -3.23 6.96
CA THR A 90 1.96 -1.89 7.28
C THR A 90 0.81 -0.91 7.53
N LEU A 91 -0.17 -0.86 6.63
CA LEU A 91 -1.32 0.03 6.78
C LEU A 91 -2.10 -0.28 8.07
N GLN A 92 -2.36 -1.55 8.37
CA GLN A 92 -3.07 -1.96 9.57
C GLN A 92 -2.29 -1.60 10.85
N GLY A 93 -0.98 -1.80 10.85
CA GLY A 93 -0.11 -1.42 11.96
C GLY A 93 -0.06 0.09 12.20
N TYR A 94 -0.07 0.90 11.14
CA TYR A 94 -0.13 2.35 11.26
C TYR A 94 -1.51 2.86 11.66
N ALA A 95 -2.58 2.26 11.13
CA ALA A 95 -3.94 2.67 11.43
C ALA A 95 -4.35 2.37 12.88
N ASP A 96 -3.75 1.37 13.54
CA ASP A 96 -3.98 1.04 14.95
C ASP A 96 -5.48 1.00 15.35
N GLY A 97 -6.30 0.34 14.53
CA GLY A 97 -7.74 0.21 14.75
C GLY A 97 -8.59 1.36 14.19
N LEU A 98 -7.98 2.40 13.62
CA LEU A 98 -8.68 3.44 12.86
C LEU A 98 -9.15 2.92 11.49
N PRO A 99 -10.21 3.53 10.91
CA PRO A 99 -10.58 3.28 9.52
C PRO A 99 -9.40 3.57 8.59
N ALA A 100 -9.12 2.64 7.67
CA ALA A 100 -8.00 2.74 6.75
C ALA A 100 -8.46 2.62 5.29
N ILE A 101 -7.84 3.39 4.40
CA ILE A 101 -8.08 3.35 2.96
C ILE A 101 -6.75 3.11 2.26
N LEU A 102 -6.66 2.02 1.49
CA LEU A 102 -5.56 1.79 0.57
C LEU A 102 -5.99 2.16 -0.85
N MET A 103 -5.25 3.07 -1.49
CA MET A 103 -5.43 3.42 -2.89
C MET A 103 -4.14 3.16 -3.66
N GLY A 104 -4.19 3.06 -4.98
CA GLY A 104 -2.98 2.93 -5.78
C GLY A 104 -3.22 2.26 -7.12
N ASP A 105 -2.12 2.13 -7.87
CA ASP A 105 -2.06 1.24 -9.01
C ASP A 105 -1.36 -0.05 -8.56
N PHE A 106 -2.14 -1.12 -8.46
CA PHE A 106 -1.67 -2.38 -7.91
C PHE A 106 -1.10 -3.35 -8.96
N GLY A 107 -1.21 -3.02 -10.26
CA GLY A 107 -0.57 -3.81 -11.33
C GLY A 107 -1.04 -5.26 -11.46
N PHE A 108 -2.20 -5.61 -10.89
CA PHE A 108 -2.79 -6.95 -10.94
C PHE A 108 -4.29 -6.92 -11.28
N ILE A 109 -4.79 -8.04 -11.82
CA ILE A 109 -6.20 -8.19 -12.22
C ILE A 109 -7.06 -8.73 -11.06
N PRO A 110 -8.39 -8.50 -11.06
CA PRO A 110 -9.27 -8.94 -9.97
C PRO A 110 -9.25 -10.44 -9.66
N SER A 111 -8.95 -11.29 -10.65
CA SER A 111 -8.90 -12.74 -10.47
C SER A 111 -7.55 -13.26 -9.95
N SER A 112 -6.62 -12.39 -9.57
CA SER A 112 -5.27 -12.76 -9.16
C SER A 112 -5.15 -12.90 -7.63
N ALA A 113 -4.21 -13.73 -7.16
CA ALA A 113 -3.98 -13.94 -5.73
C ALA A 113 -3.69 -12.64 -4.93
N PRO A 114 -2.90 -11.67 -5.45
CA PRO A 114 -2.72 -10.39 -4.76
C PRO A 114 -4.02 -9.61 -4.54
N TYR A 115 -4.99 -9.68 -5.46
CA TYR A 115 -6.29 -9.02 -5.30
C TYR A 115 -7.09 -9.61 -4.14
N ALA A 116 -7.06 -10.93 -3.96
CA ALA A 116 -7.73 -11.60 -2.84
C ALA A 116 -7.14 -11.23 -1.46
N LEU A 117 -5.93 -10.68 -1.40
CA LEU A 117 -5.34 -10.15 -0.18
C LEU A 117 -5.76 -8.70 0.10
N ALA A 118 -6.18 -7.97 -0.93
CA ALA A 118 -6.55 -6.56 -0.86
C ALA A 118 -8.05 -6.33 -0.64
N ALA A 119 -8.89 -7.35 -0.93
CA ALA A 119 -10.35 -7.31 -0.86
C ALA A 119 -10.88 -7.89 0.45
#